data_AF-A0A356WSR6-F1
#
_entry.id   AF-A0A356WSR6-F1
#
_cell.length_a   1.000
_cell.length_b   1.000
_cell.length_c   1.000
_cell.angle_alpha   90.00
_cell.angle_beta   90.00
_cell.angle_gamma   90.00
#
_symmetry.space_group_name_H-M   'P 1'
#
loop_
_entity.id
_entity.type
_entity.pdbx_description
1 polymer ?
#
loop_
_entity_poly.entity_id
_entity_poly.type
_entity_poly.pdbx_seq_one_letter_code
_entity_poly.pdbx_strand_id
1 'polypeptide(L)'
;GPFIVENPDGTASLQILESSQIDINDARAVDAFKHGSHFNPVDLVCGVKCYKNNKFDLTQFVDKNTGFISQKSKNGKELKALELPGLWNGAMSDWNTIFVEVPVSTFNPVKTVNDLLRREHQ
;
A
#
# COMPACT_ATOMS: atom_id res chain seq x y z
N GLY A 1 0.78 7.01 -8.01
CA GLY A 1 1.17 5.68 -8.49
C GLY A 1 0.47 5.35 -9.80
N PRO A 2 0.46 4.07 -10.22
CA PRO A 2 1.21 2.96 -9.60
C PRO A 2 2.73 3.22 -9.56
N PHE A 3 3.44 2.58 -8.65
CA PHE A 3 4.88 2.79 -8.46
C PHE A 3 5.69 1.57 -8.88
N ILE A 4 6.83 1.82 -9.51
CA ILE A 4 7.87 0.82 -9.76
C ILE A 4 8.94 1.07 -8.71
N VAL A 5 9.28 0.05 -7.93
CA VAL A 5 10.22 0.14 -6.81
C VAL A 5 11.41 -0.75 -7.11
N GLU A 6 12.62 -0.23 -6.85
CA GLU A 6 13.84 -1.02 -6.89
C GLU A 6 14.00 -1.78 -5.57
N ASN A 7 14.12 -3.10 -5.66
CA ASN A 7 14.31 -4.00 -4.55
C ASN A 7 15.79 -4.03 -4.11
N PRO A 8 16.10 -4.49 -2.88
CA PRO A 8 17.48 -4.57 -2.39
C PRO A 8 18.42 -5.45 -3.24
N ASP A 9 17.87 -6.39 -4.01
CA ASP A 9 18.62 -7.28 -4.89
C ASP A 9 18.83 -6.69 -6.31
N GLY A 10 18.39 -5.45 -6.54
CA GLY A 10 18.48 -4.74 -7.83
C GLY A 10 17.38 -5.12 -8.82
N THR A 11 16.43 -5.96 -8.44
CA THR A 11 15.22 -6.20 -9.24
C THR A 11 14.23 -5.04 -9.07
N ALA A 12 13.17 -5.01 -9.88
CA ALA A 12 12.11 -4.02 -9.72
C ALA A 12 10.74 -4.68 -9.66
N SER A 13 9.87 -4.19 -8.77
CA SER A 13 8.50 -4.69 -8.62
C SER A 13 7.47 -3.57 -8.56
N LEU A 14 6.24 -3.93 -8.92
CA LEU A 14 5.09 -3.03 -8.89
C LEU A 14 4.50 -3.01 -7.49
N GLN A 15 4.49 -1.83 -6.85
CA GLN A 15 4.06 -1.68 -5.46
C GLN A 15 3.09 -0.52 -5.23
N ILE A 16 2.34 -0.63 -4.14
CA ILE A 16 1.55 0.45 -3.57
C ILE A 16 2.36 1.01 -2.40
N LEU A 17 2.65 2.31 -2.44
CA LEU A 17 3.50 2.97 -1.43
C LEU A 17 2.68 3.94 -0.58
N GLU A 18 3.01 3.96 0.70
CA GLU A 18 2.60 5.02 1.62
C GLU A 18 3.63 6.15 1.65
N SER A 19 3.21 7.35 2.07
CA SER A 19 4.11 8.50 2.17
C SER A 19 5.31 8.24 3.10
N SER A 20 5.16 7.36 4.09
CA SER A 20 6.22 6.95 5.02
C SER A 20 7.35 6.17 4.34
N GLN A 21 7.10 5.58 3.16
CA GLN A 21 8.08 4.81 2.39
C GLN A 21 8.81 5.65 1.33
N ILE A 22 8.43 6.92 1.16
CA ILE A 22 9.08 7.81 0.18
C ILE A 22 10.29 8.47 0.83
N ASP A 23 11.48 8.24 0.26
CA ASP A 23 12.66 9.00 0.65
C ASP A 23 12.51 10.46 0.23
N ILE A 24 12.29 11.33 1.21
CA ILE A 24 12.11 12.77 0.99
C ILE A 24 13.39 13.47 0.51
N ASN A 25 14.54 12.82 0.65
CA ASN A 25 15.83 13.35 0.18
C ASN A 25 16.08 12.99 -1.29
N ASP A 26 15.36 12.02 -1.84
CA ASP A 26 15.38 11.73 -3.27
C ASP A 26 14.33 12.57 -4.00
N ALA A 27 14.81 13.62 -4.69
CA ALA A 27 13.97 14.50 -5.48
C ALA A 27 13.15 13.75 -6.55
N ARG A 28 13.66 12.63 -7.11
CA ARG A 28 12.93 11.83 -8.10
C ARG A 28 11.79 11.07 -7.47
N ALA A 29 12.02 10.44 -6.31
CA ALA A 29 10.98 9.73 -5.56
C ALA A 29 9.86 10.70 -5.14
N VAL A 30 10.23 11.89 -4.65
CA VAL A 30 9.27 12.93 -4.26
C VAL A 30 8.46 13.43 -5.46
N ASP A 31 9.11 13.64 -6.60
CA ASP A 31 8.44 14.08 -7.83
C ASP A 31 7.43 13.03 -8.34
N ALA A 32 7.86 11.77 -8.42
CA ALA A 32 7.00 10.64 -8.82
C ALA A 32 5.80 10.45 -7.86
N PHE A 33 6.01 10.67 -6.56
CA PHE A 33 4.93 10.61 -5.57
C PHE A 33 3.91 11.74 -5.77
N LYS A 34 4.38 12.98 -5.96
CA LYS A 34 3.52 14.17 -6.12
C LYS A 34 2.74 14.19 -7.43
N HIS A 35 3.34 13.70 -8.51
CA HIS A 35 2.75 13.72 -9.85
C HIS A 35 2.13 12.39 -10.27
N GLY A 36 1.95 11.46 -9.32
CA GLY A 36 1.25 10.21 -9.57
C GLY A 36 -0.20 10.46 -10.02
N SER A 37 -0.61 9.81 -11.12
CA SER A 37 -1.95 10.00 -11.71
C SER A 37 -3.05 9.19 -11.02
N HIS A 38 -2.70 8.08 -10.36
CA HIS A 38 -3.66 7.18 -9.72
C HIS A 38 -3.41 7.07 -8.21
N PHE A 39 -4.50 6.87 -7.47
CA PHE A 39 -4.49 6.46 -6.07
C PHE A 39 -5.07 5.05 -5.95
N ASN A 40 -4.66 4.30 -4.92
CA ASN A 40 -5.22 2.98 -4.64
C ASN A 40 -6.44 3.12 -3.70
N PRO A 41 -7.65 2.68 -4.11
CA PRO A 41 -8.84 2.66 -3.24
C PRO A 41 -8.82 1.56 -2.17
N VAL A 42 -7.78 0.72 -2.13
CA VAL A 42 -7.69 -0.49 -1.29
C VAL A 42 -8.59 -1.62 -1.80
N ASP A 43 -8.90 -1.63 -3.09
CA ASP A 43 -9.55 -2.75 -3.77
C ASP A 43 -8.48 -3.72 -4.29
N LEU A 44 -8.31 -4.84 -3.58
CA LEU A 44 -7.29 -5.85 -3.84
C LEU A 44 -7.93 -7.22 -4.11
N VAL A 45 -7.53 -7.86 -5.22
CA VAL A 45 -7.90 -9.24 -5.53
C VAL A 45 -6.64 -10.10 -5.46
N CYS A 46 -6.60 -11.04 -4.50
CA CYS A 46 -5.42 -11.86 -4.24
C CYS A 46 -5.61 -13.31 -4.70
N GLY A 47 -4.78 -13.75 -5.65
CA GLY A 47 -4.64 -15.16 -6.00
C GLY A 47 -3.78 -15.91 -4.97
N VAL A 48 -4.40 -16.51 -3.96
CA VAL A 48 -3.67 -17.16 -2.84
C VAL A 48 -3.27 -18.62 -3.10
N LYS A 49 -3.50 -19.12 -4.32
CA LYS A 49 -3.19 -20.48 -4.71
C LYS A 49 -2.55 -20.52 -6.09
N CYS A 50 -1.64 -21.48 -6.30
CA CYS A 50 -1.02 -21.70 -7.59
C CYS A 50 -1.96 -22.45 -8.55
N TYR A 51 -1.54 -22.63 -9.80
CA TYR A 51 -2.28 -23.35 -10.85
C TYR A 51 -2.61 -24.82 -10.50
N LYS A 52 -1.92 -25.40 -9.51
CA LYS A 52 -2.19 -26.74 -8.97
C LYS A 52 -3.10 -26.73 -7.73
N ASN A 53 -3.72 -25.59 -7.41
CA ASN A 53 -4.58 -25.39 -6.22
C ASN A 53 -3.85 -25.51 -4.85
N ASN A 54 -2.51 -25.54 -4.84
CA ASN A 54 -1.73 -25.45 -3.60
C ASN A 54 -1.70 -24.00 -3.11
N LYS A 55 -1.81 -23.78 -1.80
CA LYS A 55 -1.68 -22.44 -1.21
C LYS A 55 -0.24 -21.94 -1.31
N PHE A 56 -0.08 -20.66 -1.59
CA PHE A 56 1.21 -19.99 -1.41
C PHE A 56 1.45 -19.73 0.08
N ASP A 57 2.71 -19.81 0.50
CA ASP A 57 3.15 -19.23 1.76
C ASP A 57 3.55 -17.77 1.51
N LEU A 58 2.60 -16.86 1.70
CA LEU A 58 2.79 -15.44 1.40
C LEU A 58 3.89 -14.79 2.25
N THR A 59 4.24 -15.39 3.40
CA THR A 59 5.26 -14.85 4.30
C THR A 59 6.67 -14.90 3.70
N GLN A 60 6.87 -15.72 2.66
CA GLN A 60 8.13 -15.82 1.92
C GLN A 60 8.38 -14.64 0.99
N PHE A 61 7.36 -13.83 0.71
CA PHE A 61 7.40 -12.71 -0.24
C PHE A 61 7.28 -11.33 0.43
N VAL A 62 7.51 -11.31 1.76
CA VAL A 62 7.46 -10.09 2.58
C VAL A 62 8.85 -9.47 2.62
N ASP A 63 8.95 -8.18 2.24
CA ASP A 63 10.15 -7.40 2.55
C ASP A 63 10.11 -6.99 4.03
N LYS A 64 11.00 -7.57 4.82
CA LYS A 64 11.09 -7.32 6.26
C LYS A 64 11.69 -5.96 6.60
N ASN A 65 12.33 -5.30 5.63
CA ASN A 65 12.97 -4.00 5.83
C ASN A 65 12.01 -2.82 5.71
N THR A 66 10.77 -3.03 5.25
CA THR A 66 9.78 -1.96 5.10
C THR A 66 9.02 -1.63 6.38
N GLY A 67 9.32 -2.32 7.48
CA GLY A 67 8.77 -1.96 8.79
C GLY A 67 9.19 -0.55 9.18
N PHE A 68 8.26 0.24 9.73
CA PHE A 68 8.50 1.63 10.07
C PHE A 68 8.03 1.96 11.49
N ILE A 69 8.56 3.05 12.04
CA ILE A 69 8.13 3.56 13.35
C ILE A 69 7.10 4.65 13.12
N SER A 70 5.87 4.43 13.57
CA SER A 70 4.83 5.46 13.59
C SER A 70 4.79 6.16 14.95
N GLN A 71 4.46 7.44 14.93
CA GLN A 71 4.14 8.21 16.14
C GLN A 71 2.63 8.10 16.37
N LYS A 72 2.24 7.67 17.56
CA LYS A 72 0.84 7.54 17.97
C LYS A 72 0.66 8.22 19.32
N SER A 73 -0.53 8.73 19.59
CA SER A 73 -0.89 9.19 20.92
C SER A 73 -1.95 8.26 21.52
N LYS A 74 -1.80 7.92 22.80
CA LYS A 74 -2.83 7.20 23.57
C LYS A 74 -2.96 7.84 24.94
N ASN A 75 -4.18 8.27 25.26
CA ASN A 75 -4.50 8.94 26.52
C ASN A 75 -3.59 10.15 26.79
N GLY A 76 -3.31 10.95 25.75
CA GLY A 76 -2.46 12.14 25.86
C GLY A 76 -0.95 11.88 26.00
N LYS A 77 -0.50 10.62 25.91
CA LYS A 77 0.92 10.27 25.87
C LYS A 77 1.35 9.92 24.46
N GLU A 78 2.45 10.53 24.03
CA GLU A 78 3.17 10.18 22.82
C GLU A 78 3.79 8.78 22.95
N LEU A 79 3.66 8.00 21.89
CA LEU A 79 4.15 6.63 21.79
C LEU A 79 4.86 6.48 20.43
N LYS A 80 5.87 5.62 20.41
CA LYS A 80 6.42 5.09 19.17
C LYS A 80 5.91 3.66 19.01
N ALA A 81 5.29 3.36 17.88
CA ALA A 81 4.85 2.02 17.52
C ALA A 81 5.72 1.51 16.37
N LEU A 82 6.28 0.31 16.53
CA LEU A 82 6.87 -0.41 15.41
C LEU A 82 5.74 -1.06 14.61
N GLU A 83 5.57 -0.65 13.37
CA GLU A 83 4.67 -1.28 12.42
C GLU A 83 5.48 -2.25 11.57
N LEU A 84 5.12 -3.53 11.64
CA LEU A 84 5.65 -4.54 10.74
C LEU A 84 5.15 -4.25 9.31
N PRO A 85 5.80 -4.79 8.27
CA PRO A 85 5.33 -4.68 6.90
C PRO A 85 3.84 -5.00 6.81
N GLY A 86 3.04 -3.99 6.43
CA GLY A 86 1.62 -4.18 6.23
C GLY A 86 1.35 -4.75 4.84
N LEU A 87 0.08 -5.01 4.55
CA LEU A 87 -0.33 -5.78 3.38
C LEU A 87 0.24 -5.21 2.07
N TRP A 88 0.14 -3.89 1.88
CA TRP A 88 0.61 -3.22 0.66
C TRP A 88 1.95 -2.50 0.82
N ASN A 89 2.30 -2.07 2.03
CA ASN A 89 3.59 -1.43 2.35
C ASN A 89 4.67 -2.47 2.75
N GLY A 90 4.84 -3.47 1.89
CA GLY A 90 5.98 -4.41 1.88
C GLY A 90 5.67 -5.89 2.06
N ALA A 91 4.50 -6.27 2.57
CA ALA A 91 4.12 -7.69 2.56
C ALA A 91 3.85 -8.23 1.14
N MET A 92 3.56 -7.33 0.20
CA MET A 92 3.39 -7.63 -1.23
C MET A 92 4.63 -7.38 -2.10
N SER A 93 5.80 -7.13 -1.51
CA SER A 93 6.99 -6.64 -2.23
C SER A 93 7.38 -7.51 -3.42
N ASP A 94 7.27 -8.84 -3.27
CA ASP A 94 7.62 -9.83 -4.31
C ASP A 94 6.39 -10.56 -4.87
N TRP A 95 5.24 -9.89 -4.92
CA TRP A 95 4.06 -10.45 -5.56
C TRP A 95 4.07 -10.19 -7.08
N ASN A 96 3.47 -11.11 -7.84
CA ASN A 96 3.08 -10.84 -9.22
C ASN A 96 1.90 -9.87 -9.22
N THR A 97 2.17 -8.59 -9.41
CA THR A 97 1.19 -7.52 -9.29
C THR A 97 0.80 -6.98 -10.66
N ILE A 98 -0.50 -6.76 -10.87
CA ILE A 98 -1.05 -6.06 -12.02
C ILE A 98 -1.94 -4.93 -11.49
N PHE A 99 -1.76 -3.72 -12.00
CA PHE A 99 -2.65 -2.61 -11.72
C PHE A 99 -3.72 -2.50 -12.80
N VAL A 100 -4.96 -2.32 -12.37
CA VAL A 100 -6.13 -2.16 -13.24
C VAL A 100 -6.79 -0.84 -12.89
N GLU A 101 -6.95 0.03 -13.88
CA GLU A 101 -7.75 1.25 -13.74
C GLU A 101 -9.23 0.88 -13.71
N VAL A 102 -9.97 1.49 -12.77
CA VAL A 102 -11.41 1.28 -12.60
C VAL A 102 -12.13 2.62 -12.53
N PRO A 103 -13.42 2.70 -12.92
CA PRO A 103 -14.19 3.92 -12.82
C PRO A 103 -14.27 4.43 -11.38
N VAL A 104 -14.17 5.75 -11.17
CA VAL A 104 -14.24 6.37 -9.83
C VAL A 104 -15.50 5.98 -9.04
N SER A 105 -16.59 5.65 -9.72
CA SER A 105 -17.86 5.21 -9.11
C SER A 105 -17.75 3.90 -8.31
N THR A 106 -16.70 3.09 -8.53
CA THR A 106 -16.46 1.88 -7.73
C THR A 106 -15.93 2.19 -6.33
N PHE A 107 -15.45 3.42 -6.09
CA PHE A 107 -14.86 3.84 -4.83
C PHE A 107 -15.71 4.88 -4.11
N ASN A 108 -16.36 4.46 -3.01
CA ASN A 108 -17.20 5.32 -2.18
C ASN A 108 -16.66 5.33 -0.73
N PRO A 109 -15.63 6.14 -0.43
CA PRO A 109 -15.02 6.16 0.90
C PRO A 109 -15.83 7.03 1.89
N VAL A 110 -15.86 6.59 3.15
CA VAL A 110 -16.35 7.38 4.28
C VAL A 110 -15.16 7.81 5.13
N LYS A 111 -14.79 9.09 5.07
CA LYS A 111 -13.68 9.68 5.84
C LYS A 111 -14.16 10.56 6.99
N THR A 112 -15.33 11.15 6.84
CA THR A 112 -16.00 11.99 7.84
C THR A 112 -17.42 11.49 8.08
N VAL A 113 -18.03 11.86 9.20
CA VAL A 113 -19.41 11.48 9.52
C VAL A 113 -20.39 11.93 8.42
N ASN A 114 -20.15 13.09 7.80
CA ASN A 114 -20.99 13.60 6.72
C ASN A 114 -20.93 12.77 5.44
N ASP A 115 -19.88 11.97 5.23
CA ASP A 115 -19.81 11.11 4.05
C ASP A 115 -20.90 10.03 4.06
N LEU A 116 -21.40 9.64 5.24
CA LEU A 116 -22.53 8.71 5.39
C LEU A 116 -23.85 9.26 4.85
N LEU A 117 -23.98 10.58 4.67
CA LEU A 117 -25.20 11.21 4.14
C LEU A 117 -25.29 11.17 2.61
N ARG A 118 -24.21 10.75 1.93
CA ARG A 118 -24.19 10.63 0.47
C ARG A 118 -25.10 9.49 0.02
N ARG A 119 -25.69 9.63 -1.17
CA ARG A 119 -26.69 8.68 -1.69
C ARG A 119 -26.14 7.27 -1.85
N GLU A 120 -24.84 7.16 -2.11
CA GLU A 120 -24.11 5.91 -2.26
C GLU A 120 -24.01 5.12 -0.94
N HIS A 121 -24.38 5.72 0.20
CA HIS A 121 -24.28 5.15 1.55
C HIS A 121 -25.60 5.11 2.33
N GLN A 122 -26.73 5.41 1.70
CA GLN A 122 -28.09 5.24 2.25
C GLN A 122 -28.72 3.93 1.76
#